data_AF-A0A923V6S1-F1
#
_entry.id   AF-A0A923V6S1-F1
#
_cell.length_a   1.000
_cell.length_b   1.000
_cell.length_c   1.000
_cell.angle_alpha   90.00
_cell.angle_beta   90.00
_cell.angle_gamma   90.00
#
_symmetry.space_group_name_H-M   'P 1'
#
loop_
_entity.id
_entity.type
_entity.pdbx_description
1 polymer ?
#
loop_
_entity_poly.entity_id
_entity_poly.type
_entity_poly.pdbx_seq_one_letter_code
_entity_poly.pdbx_strand_id
1 'polypeptide(L)'
;FWAGNQFRKFDIRSLRYKSTGVQTIATEANANNVLLFADLPRNKTAFANEFDENGNYFIRNSDGRDDKTEADYANVTFTLNAIPPTSNGDAYVVGKFNNYALSQENKLIYNPEKKQFYTSLLLKQGLYDYEYAWLNKADQTLQTRAFEGSFYQTDNSYQIFVYYRFPGGRWDNLVGFVNLGR
;
A
#
# COMPACT_ATOMS: atom_id res chain seq x y z
N PHE A 1 3.44 16.86 9.54
CA PHE A 1 3.72 15.61 8.80
C PHE A 1 3.93 15.96 7.33
N TRP A 2 4.61 15.10 6.56
CA TRP A 2 4.54 15.21 5.10
C TRP A 2 3.11 14.89 4.66
N ALA A 3 2.64 15.55 3.60
CA ALA A 3 1.26 15.39 3.13
C ALA A 3 1.05 14.12 2.29
N GLY A 4 2.14 13.54 1.76
CA GLY A 4 2.06 12.32 0.96
C GLY A 4 1.26 12.52 -0.34
N ASN A 5 0.70 11.43 -0.85
CA ASN A 5 -0.18 11.42 -2.01
C ASN A 5 -1.35 10.48 -1.72
N GLN A 6 -2.40 10.53 -2.54
CA GLN A 6 -3.47 9.54 -2.45
C GLN A 6 -2.93 8.14 -2.74
N PHE A 7 -3.47 7.15 -2.04
CA PHE A 7 -3.04 5.77 -2.19
C PHE A 7 -3.29 5.28 -3.61
N ARG A 8 -2.42 4.39 -4.09
CA ARG A 8 -2.71 3.62 -5.30
C ARG A 8 -3.75 2.57 -4.95
N LYS A 9 -4.58 2.18 -5.91
CA LYS A 9 -5.61 1.16 -5.69
C LYS A 9 -5.64 0.11 -6.77
N PHE A 10 -5.96 -1.12 -6.37
CA PHE A 10 -6.35 -2.18 -7.28
C PHE A 10 -7.51 -3.01 -6.73
N ASP A 11 -8.27 -3.61 -7.64
CA ASP A 11 -9.49 -4.34 -7.33
C ASP A 11 -9.40 -5.76 -7.91
N ILE A 12 -9.39 -6.74 -7.02
CA ILE A 12 -9.43 -8.18 -7.32
C ILE A 12 -10.62 -8.85 -6.61
N ARG A 13 -11.71 -8.12 -6.37
CA ARG A 13 -12.95 -8.70 -5.80
C ARG A 13 -13.56 -9.80 -6.67
N SER A 14 -13.26 -9.79 -7.97
CA SER A 14 -13.49 -10.93 -8.87
C SER A 14 -12.17 -11.33 -9.50
N LEU A 15 -11.96 -12.63 -9.66
CA LEU A 15 -10.85 -13.18 -10.44
C LEU A 15 -11.28 -13.56 -11.87
N ARG A 16 -12.54 -13.30 -12.23
CA ARG A 16 -13.11 -13.67 -13.54
C ARG A 16 -12.96 -12.57 -14.59
N TYR A 17 -12.79 -11.33 -14.16
CA TYR A 17 -12.60 -10.19 -15.06
C TYR A 17 -11.59 -9.20 -14.48
N LYS A 18 -10.96 -8.43 -15.37
CA LYS A 18 -9.96 -7.42 -15.00
C LYS A 18 -10.68 -6.16 -14.53
N SER A 19 -10.52 -5.80 -13.26
CA SER A 19 -11.00 -4.54 -12.69
C SER A 19 -9.87 -3.49 -12.61
N THR A 20 -10.11 -2.39 -11.90
CA THR A 20 -9.15 -1.30 -11.71
C THR A 20 -7.78 -1.80 -11.24
N GLY A 21 -6.72 -1.32 -11.87
CA GLY A 21 -5.33 -1.65 -11.51
C GLY A 21 -4.84 -3.00 -12.03
N VAL A 22 -5.71 -3.87 -12.54
CA VAL A 22 -5.36 -5.23 -12.99
C VAL A 22 -5.06 -5.26 -14.48
N GLN A 23 -3.85 -5.68 -14.85
CA GLN A 23 -3.43 -5.87 -16.23
C GLN A 23 -3.80 -7.26 -16.77
N THR A 24 -3.52 -8.31 -15.99
CA THR A 24 -3.76 -9.70 -16.39
C THR A 24 -4.19 -10.54 -15.20
N ILE A 25 -5.09 -11.48 -15.44
CA ILE A 25 -5.43 -12.56 -14.51
C ILE A 25 -5.18 -13.86 -15.27
N ALA A 26 -4.39 -14.74 -14.66
CA ALA A 26 -4.11 -16.09 -15.15
C ALA A 26 -4.48 -17.08 -14.05
N THR A 27 -5.55 -17.84 -14.28
CA THR A 27 -5.96 -18.94 -13.41
C THR A 27 -5.31 -20.22 -13.91
N GLU A 28 -4.42 -20.77 -13.11
CA GLU A 28 -3.78 -22.06 -13.34
C GLU A 28 -4.36 -23.12 -12.40
N ALA A 29 -4.02 -24.39 -12.60
CA ALA A 29 -4.62 -25.50 -11.87
C ALA A 29 -4.53 -25.38 -10.33
N ASN A 30 -3.49 -24.70 -9.81
CA ASN A 30 -3.22 -24.63 -8.37
C ASN A 30 -3.12 -23.19 -7.83
N ALA A 31 -3.23 -22.17 -8.67
CA ALA A 31 -3.04 -20.78 -8.25
C ALA A 31 -3.69 -19.78 -9.20
N ASN A 32 -4.18 -18.69 -8.62
CA ASN A 32 -4.54 -17.49 -9.36
C ASN A 32 -3.34 -16.54 -9.37
N ASN A 33 -2.92 -16.10 -10.55
CA ASN A 33 -1.84 -15.14 -10.72
C ASN A 33 -2.44 -13.84 -11.28
N VAL A 34 -2.22 -12.73 -10.57
CA VAL A 34 -2.69 -11.41 -10.97
C VAL A 34 -1.48 -10.53 -11.23
N LEU A 35 -1.40 -9.95 -12.41
CA LEU A 35 -0.44 -8.92 -12.75
C LEU A 35 -1.13 -7.56 -12.73
N LEU A 36 -0.63 -6.65 -11.90
CA LEU A 36 -1.06 -5.25 -11.91
C LEU A 36 -0.40 -4.48 -13.03
N PHE A 37 -0.98 -3.35 -13.44
CA PHE A 37 -0.29 -2.42 -14.32
C PHE A 37 1.01 -1.93 -13.68
N ALA A 38 2.05 -1.75 -14.50
CA ALA A 38 3.31 -1.21 -14.03
C ALA A 38 3.14 0.26 -13.62
N ASP A 39 3.40 0.53 -12.36
CA ASP A 39 3.31 1.85 -11.77
C ASP A 39 4.47 2.74 -12.20
N LEU A 40 4.19 4.02 -12.39
CA LEU A 40 5.20 5.06 -12.54
C LEU A 40 5.35 5.83 -11.21
N PRO A 41 6.56 6.32 -10.89
CA PRO A 41 6.75 7.22 -9.75
C PRO A 41 5.95 8.52 -9.95
N ARG A 42 5.18 8.91 -8.93
CA ARG A 42 4.31 10.11 -8.90
C ARG A 42 4.98 11.30 -8.21
N ASN A 43 6.23 11.16 -7.79
CA ASN A 43 6.99 12.20 -7.06
C ASN A 43 7.37 13.45 -7.88
N LYS A 44 7.28 13.38 -9.21
CA LYS A 44 7.63 14.49 -10.12
C LYS A 44 6.44 15.01 -10.95
N THR A 45 5.29 14.36 -10.84
CA THR A 45 4.07 14.74 -11.58
C THR A 45 3.27 15.78 -10.80
N ALA A 46 2.39 16.51 -11.48
CA ALA A 46 1.40 17.34 -10.81
C ALA A 46 0.45 16.47 -9.97
N PHE A 47 -0.08 17.04 -8.89
CA PHE A 47 -1.10 16.38 -8.07
C PHE A 47 -2.34 16.07 -8.92
N ALA A 48 -2.84 14.84 -8.81
CA ALA A 48 -4.09 14.42 -9.40
C ALA A 48 -5.02 13.96 -8.28
N ASN A 49 -6.29 14.37 -8.33
CA ASN A 49 -7.28 13.94 -7.36
C ASN A 49 -7.86 12.58 -7.78
N GLU A 50 -7.43 11.53 -7.10
CA GLU A 50 -7.82 10.14 -7.23
C GLU A 50 -8.59 9.70 -5.98
N PHE A 51 -9.81 9.20 -6.14
CA PHE A 51 -10.52 8.61 -5.00
C PHE A 51 -9.79 7.35 -4.53
N ASP A 52 -9.38 7.34 -3.26
CA ASP A 52 -8.85 6.20 -2.54
C ASP A 52 -9.78 5.84 -1.36
N GLU A 53 -9.43 4.79 -0.64
CA GLU A 53 -10.12 4.35 0.58
C GLU A 53 -9.31 4.77 1.82
N ASN A 54 -8.55 5.87 1.76
CA ASN A 54 -7.64 6.35 2.80
C ASN A 54 -6.68 5.26 3.33
N GLY A 55 -6.12 4.45 2.43
CA GLY A 55 -5.15 3.41 2.76
C GLY A 55 -5.77 2.11 3.28
N ASN A 56 -7.11 2.00 3.28
CA ASN A 56 -7.80 0.79 3.72
C ASN A 56 -7.75 -0.34 2.70
N TYR A 57 -8.16 -1.52 3.14
CA TYR A 57 -8.44 -2.65 2.27
C TYR A 57 -9.72 -3.33 2.72
N PHE A 58 -10.40 -3.99 1.78
CA PHE A 58 -11.65 -4.68 2.04
C PHE A 58 -11.63 -6.05 1.37
N ILE A 59 -11.61 -7.11 2.20
CA ILE A 59 -11.81 -8.47 1.71
C ILE A 59 -13.26 -8.60 1.25
N ARG A 60 -13.45 -8.80 -0.06
CA ARG A 60 -14.75 -8.95 -0.70
C ARG A 60 -14.65 -9.87 -1.91
N ASN A 61 -15.68 -10.68 -2.14
CA ASN A 61 -15.82 -11.57 -3.27
C ASN A 61 -17.12 -11.25 -4.02
N SER A 62 -17.01 -10.65 -5.20
CA SER A 62 -18.16 -10.35 -6.06
C SER A 62 -18.65 -11.56 -6.87
N ASP A 63 -17.94 -12.68 -6.85
CA ASP A 63 -18.31 -13.92 -7.53
C ASP A 63 -19.12 -14.88 -6.61
N GLY A 64 -19.14 -14.61 -5.30
CA GLY A 64 -19.74 -15.45 -4.27
C GLY A 64 -20.91 -14.80 -3.53
N ARG A 65 -21.40 -15.48 -2.48
CA ARG A 65 -22.42 -15.00 -1.54
C ARG A 65 -21.84 -14.57 -0.19
N ASP A 66 -20.74 -15.19 0.26
CA ASP A 66 -20.07 -14.85 1.54
C ASP A 66 -18.57 -14.61 1.35
N ASP A 67 -18.20 -13.32 1.38
CA ASP A 67 -16.82 -12.82 1.26
C ASP A 67 -15.84 -13.46 2.26
N LYS A 68 -16.30 -13.87 3.45
CA LYS A 68 -15.41 -14.36 4.51
C LYS A 68 -14.92 -15.77 4.20
N THR A 69 -15.80 -16.62 3.69
CA THR A 69 -15.52 -18.05 3.46
C THR A 69 -15.24 -18.39 2.00
N GLU A 70 -15.69 -17.57 1.06
CA GLU A 70 -15.64 -17.90 -0.37
C GLU A 70 -14.59 -17.11 -1.15
N ALA A 71 -13.97 -16.08 -0.57
CA ALA A 71 -12.88 -15.36 -1.21
C ALA A 71 -11.60 -16.22 -1.28
N ASP A 72 -11.04 -16.33 -2.48
CA ASP A 72 -9.81 -17.08 -2.77
C ASP A 72 -8.56 -16.20 -2.63
N TYR A 73 -7.38 -16.81 -2.68
CA TYR A 73 -6.09 -16.14 -2.73
C TYR A 73 -5.54 -16.08 -4.15
N ALA A 74 -4.80 -15.02 -4.43
CA ALA A 74 -4.06 -14.83 -5.67
C ALA A 74 -2.65 -14.28 -5.40
N ASN A 75 -1.68 -14.72 -6.20
CA ASN A 75 -0.36 -14.12 -6.25
C ASN A 75 -0.45 -12.82 -7.05
N VAL A 76 -0.41 -11.68 -6.36
CA VAL A 76 -0.51 -10.35 -6.95
C VAL A 76 0.88 -9.79 -7.18
N THR A 77 1.24 -9.61 -8.44
CA THR A 77 2.53 -9.06 -8.87
C THR A 77 2.44 -7.55 -9.03
N PHE A 78 3.19 -6.85 -8.18
CA PHE A 78 3.40 -5.40 -8.22
C PHE A 78 4.63 -5.10 -9.06
N THR A 79 4.56 -4.05 -9.88
CA THR A 79 5.69 -3.58 -10.69
C THR A 79 5.77 -2.05 -10.60
N LEU A 80 6.94 -1.52 -10.27
CA LEU A 80 7.21 -0.08 -10.24
C LEU A 80 8.37 0.25 -11.18
N ASN A 81 8.09 1.01 -12.23
CA ASN A 81 9.05 1.47 -13.23
C ASN A 81 9.84 2.68 -12.70
N ALA A 82 10.71 2.42 -11.72
CA ALA A 82 11.58 3.41 -11.11
C ALA A 82 12.99 2.86 -10.89
N ILE A 83 13.95 3.76 -10.80
CA ILE A 83 15.32 3.46 -10.36
C ILE A 83 15.46 3.71 -8.85
N PRO A 84 16.41 3.06 -8.16
CA PRO A 84 16.71 3.31 -6.75
C PRO A 84 16.96 4.80 -6.48
N PRO A 85 16.25 5.42 -5.52
CA PRO A 85 16.48 6.81 -5.10
C PRO A 85 17.90 7.03 -4.55
N THR A 86 18.45 6.04 -3.86
CA THR A 86 19.83 6.03 -3.36
C THR A 86 20.49 4.68 -3.63
N SER A 87 21.82 4.61 -3.56
CA SER A 87 22.58 3.37 -3.77
C SER A 87 22.42 2.34 -2.64
N ASN A 88 22.02 2.78 -1.44
CA ASN A 88 21.89 1.94 -0.26
C ASN A 88 20.49 2.06 0.35
N GLY A 89 19.55 1.30 -0.21
CA GLY A 89 18.20 1.21 0.32
C GLY A 89 17.40 0.09 -0.31
N ASP A 90 16.20 -0.11 0.21
CA ASP A 90 15.26 -1.14 -0.23
C ASP A 90 13.89 -0.50 -0.49
N ALA A 91 13.19 -0.99 -1.52
CA ALA A 91 11.81 -0.60 -1.81
C ALA A 91 10.83 -1.65 -1.24
N TYR A 92 9.67 -1.19 -0.76
CA TYR A 92 8.61 -2.03 -0.20
C TYR A 92 7.23 -1.64 -0.74
N VAL A 93 6.33 -2.62 -0.88
CA VAL A 93 4.88 -2.38 -1.06
C VAL A 93 4.24 -2.37 0.32
N VAL A 94 3.60 -1.27 0.68
CA VAL A 94 3.01 -1.10 2.02
C VAL A 94 1.57 -0.64 1.91
N GLY A 95 0.78 -1.01 2.91
CA GLY A 95 -0.60 -0.56 3.07
C GLY A 95 -1.17 -1.11 4.37
N LYS A 96 -2.44 -0.80 4.66
CA LYS A 96 -3.07 -1.32 5.88
C LYS A 96 -3.19 -2.85 5.89
N PHE A 97 -3.24 -3.50 4.72
CA PHE A 97 -3.31 -4.96 4.59
C PHE A 97 -2.09 -5.70 5.15
N ASN A 98 -0.94 -5.04 5.25
CA ASN A 98 0.27 -5.58 5.90
C ASN A 98 0.71 -4.72 7.10
N ASN A 99 -0.21 -3.94 7.67
CA ASN A 99 0.04 -3.02 8.78
C ASN A 99 1.21 -2.05 8.54
N TYR A 100 1.47 -1.70 7.28
CA TYR A 100 2.65 -0.91 6.87
C TYR A 100 4.00 -1.50 7.33
N ALA A 101 4.03 -2.79 7.68
CA ALA A 101 5.23 -3.45 8.18
C ALA A 101 6.20 -3.75 7.04
N LEU A 102 7.50 -3.70 7.33
CA LEU A 102 8.55 -4.08 6.39
C LEU A 102 8.94 -5.54 6.66
N SER A 103 8.83 -6.37 5.64
CA SER A 103 9.07 -7.82 5.70
C SER A 103 9.77 -8.28 4.41
N GLN A 104 10.25 -9.53 4.37
CA GLN A 104 10.87 -10.01 3.13
C GLN A 104 9.85 -10.24 2.03
N GLU A 105 8.61 -10.55 2.41
CA GLU A 105 7.50 -10.85 1.51
C GLU A 105 7.11 -9.62 0.69
N ASN A 106 7.07 -8.43 1.31
CA ASN A 106 6.68 -7.19 0.64
C ASN A 106 7.85 -6.32 0.15
N LYS A 107 9.07 -6.83 0.25
CA LYS A 107 10.25 -6.19 -0.34
C LYS A 107 10.23 -6.33 -1.86
N LEU A 108 10.52 -5.26 -2.58
CA LEU A 108 10.69 -5.31 -4.03
C LEU A 108 12.11 -5.66 -4.43
N ILE A 109 12.21 -6.47 -5.48
CA ILE A 109 13.44 -6.84 -6.16
C ILE A 109 13.66 -5.87 -7.31
N TYR A 110 14.86 -5.27 -7.37
CA TYR A 110 15.23 -4.37 -8.46
C TYR A 110 15.81 -5.16 -9.64
N ASN A 111 15.28 -4.93 -10.84
CA ASN A 111 15.86 -5.38 -12.09
C ASN A 111 16.54 -4.19 -12.81
N PRO A 112 17.89 -4.17 -12.88
CA PRO A 112 18.63 -3.06 -13.49
C PRO A 112 18.49 -2.98 -15.02
N GLU A 113 18.29 -4.10 -15.71
CA GLU A 113 18.14 -4.12 -17.17
C GLU A 113 16.82 -3.45 -17.60
N LYS A 114 15.75 -3.75 -16.86
CA LYS A 114 14.41 -3.20 -17.10
C LYS A 114 14.16 -1.87 -16.36
N LYS A 115 15.06 -1.48 -15.45
CA LYS A 115 14.94 -0.30 -14.58
C LYS A 115 13.59 -0.27 -13.84
N GLN A 116 13.24 -1.42 -13.26
CA GLN A 116 11.97 -1.61 -12.56
C GLN A 116 12.17 -2.41 -11.28
N PHE A 117 11.32 -2.14 -10.30
CA PHE A 117 11.14 -2.96 -9.12
C PHE A 117 9.93 -3.87 -9.31
N TYR A 118 9.97 -5.06 -8.70
CA TYR A 118 8.82 -5.96 -8.70
C TYR A 118 8.79 -6.85 -7.45
N THR A 119 7.61 -7.29 -7.06
CA THR A 119 7.40 -8.35 -6.06
C THR A 119 6.06 -9.02 -6.28
N SER A 120 5.86 -10.20 -5.70
CA SER A 120 4.59 -10.91 -5.73
C SER A 120 4.15 -11.24 -4.31
N LEU A 121 2.91 -10.85 -3.98
CA LEU A 121 2.31 -11.05 -2.67
C LEU A 121 1.08 -11.96 -2.79
N LEU A 122 0.96 -12.94 -1.88
CA LEU A 122 -0.25 -13.76 -1.78
C LEU A 122 -1.33 -12.95 -1.04
N LEU A 123 -2.33 -12.46 -1.78
CA LEU A 123 -3.41 -11.63 -1.25
C LEU A 123 -4.76 -12.30 -1.48
N LYS A 124 -5.69 -12.10 -0.54
CA LYS A 124 -7.07 -12.59 -0.67
C LYS A 124 -7.85 -11.67 -1.61
N GLN A 125 -8.93 -12.15 -2.24
CA GLN A 125 -9.79 -11.28 -3.06
C GLN A 125 -10.30 -10.07 -2.27
N GLY A 126 -10.28 -8.91 -2.91
CA GLY A 126 -10.63 -7.65 -2.26
C GLY A 126 -10.26 -6.39 -3.05
N LEU A 127 -10.53 -5.26 -2.42
CA LEU A 127 -10.09 -3.92 -2.83
C LEU A 127 -8.94 -3.49 -1.92
N TYR A 128 -7.86 -2.99 -2.49
CA TYR A 128 -6.64 -2.69 -1.76
C TYR A 128 -6.08 -1.33 -2.14
N ASP A 129 -5.85 -0.51 -1.12
CA ASP A 129 -4.97 0.63 -1.21
C ASP A 129 -3.53 0.26 -0.83
N TYR A 130 -2.57 0.82 -1.56
CA TYR A 130 -1.14 0.59 -1.34
C TYR A 130 -0.29 1.79 -1.77
N GLU A 131 0.94 1.81 -1.29
CA GLU A 131 1.99 2.76 -1.70
C GLU A 131 3.33 2.04 -1.80
N TYR A 132 4.27 2.66 -2.51
CA TYR A 132 5.67 2.26 -2.47
C TYR A 132 6.45 3.08 -1.45
N ALA A 133 7.16 2.40 -0.55
CA ALA A 133 8.03 3.03 0.43
C ALA A 133 9.51 2.73 0.12
N TRP A 134 10.37 3.71 0.36
CA TRP A 134 11.82 3.58 0.29
C TRP A 134 12.43 3.62 1.69
N LEU A 135 13.14 2.56 2.07
CA LEU A 135 13.96 2.52 3.27
C LEU A 135 15.41 2.85 2.88
N ASN A 136 15.88 4.05 3.23
CA ASN A 136 17.28 4.39 3.10
C ASN A 136 18.06 3.77 4.27
N LYS A 137 19.00 2.86 3.98
CA LYS A 137 19.75 2.15 5.02
C LYS A 137 20.87 2.98 5.64
N ALA A 138 21.29 4.05 4.96
CA ALA A 138 22.35 4.92 5.47
C ALA A 138 21.89 5.73 6.70
N ASP A 139 20.63 6.18 6.70
CA ASP A 139 20.04 7.00 7.77
C ASP A 139 18.84 6.33 8.47
N GLN A 140 18.50 5.10 8.06
CA GLN A 140 17.35 4.32 8.56
C GLN A 140 16.01 5.05 8.38
N THR A 141 15.89 5.91 7.36
CA THR A 141 14.65 6.65 7.08
C THR A 141 13.74 5.87 6.13
N LEU A 142 12.50 5.66 6.55
CA LEU A 142 11.42 5.14 5.71
C LEU A 142 10.59 6.31 5.15
N GLN A 143 10.41 6.36 3.83
CA GLN A 143 9.69 7.45 3.18
C GLN A 143 8.94 6.98 1.92
N THR A 144 7.69 7.38 1.76
CA THR A 144 6.90 7.14 0.54
C THR A 144 7.17 8.21 -0.52
N ARG A 145 7.55 9.43 -0.11
CA ARG A 145 7.78 10.59 -1.01
C ARG A 145 8.79 10.32 -2.13
N ALA A 146 9.70 9.37 -1.94
CA ALA A 146 10.68 9.00 -2.95
C ALA A 146 10.02 8.46 -4.23
N PHE A 147 8.85 7.82 -4.12
CA PHE A 147 8.08 7.29 -5.23
C PHE A 147 6.73 7.98 -5.39
N GLU A 148 6.04 8.32 -4.29
CA GLU A 148 4.67 8.86 -4.33
C GLU A 148 4.58 10.38 -4.36
N GLY A 149 5.62 11.08 -3.88
CA GLY A 149 5.61 12.54 -3.72
C GLY A 149 5.01 13.01 -2.40
N SER A 150 4.81 14.33 -2.28
CA SER A 150 4.17 14.96 -1.12
C SER A 150 3.45 16.22 -1.57
N PHE A 151 2.12 16.19 -1.62
CA PHE A 151 1.27 17.26 -2.12
C PHE A 151 0.34 17.74 -1.01
N TYR A 152 0.33 19.04 -0.71
CA TYR A 152 -0.45 19.58 0.41
C TYR A 152 -1.97 19.43 0.24
N GLN A 153 -2.42 19.22 -1.01
CA GLN A 153 -3.83 18.99 -1.36
C GLN A 153 -4.32 17.58 -1.01
N THR A 154 -3.41 16.64 -0.73
CA THR A 154 -3.75 15.25 -0.40
C THR A 154 -4.67 15.20 0.81
N ASP A 155 -5.81 14.52 0.65
CA ASP A 155 -6.72 14.27 1.75
C ASP A 155 -6.12 13.26 2.72
N ASN A 156 -6.11 13.59 4.00
CA ASN A 156 -5.51 12.77 5.05
C ASN A 156 -6.33 12.89 6.32
N SER A 157 -6.52 11.76 7.00
CA SER A 157 -7.12 11.68 8.33
C SER A 157 -6.03 11.53 9.40
N TYR A 158 -6.04 12.41 10.39
CA TYR A 158 -5.11 12.46 11.51
C TYR A 158 -5.83 12.14 12.81
N GLN A 159 -5.32 11.16 13.55
CA GLN A 159 -5.80 10.81 14.88
C GLN A 159 -4.90 11.41 15.95
N ILE A 160 -5.48 12.16 16.88
CA ILE A 160 -4.79 12.76 18.02
C ILE A 160 -5.24 12.05 19.29
N PHE A 161 -4.27 11.48 20.01
CA PHE A 161 -4.47 10.81 21.29
C PHE A 161 -3.78 11.64 22.38
N VAL A 162 -4.51 12.06 23.39
CA VAL A 162 -3.99 12.83 24.52
C VAL A 162 -3.85 11.90 25.72
N TYR A 163 -2.62 11.68 26.16
CA TYR A 163 -2.31 10.84 27.31
C TYR A 163 -1.93 11.70 28.52
N TYR A 164 -2.40 11.31 29.69
CA TYR A 164 -2.05 11.94 30.96
C TYR A 164 -1.72 10.88 32.03
N ARG A 165 -0.60 11.08 32.72
CA ARG A 165 -0.18 10.30 33.87
C ARG A 165 -0.23 11.18 35.12
N PHE A 166 -1.19 10.92 36.00
CA PHE A 166 -1.28 11.59 37.30
C PHE A 166 0.00 11.34 38.12
N PRO A 167 0.41 12.27 39.01
CA PRO A 167 1.48 12.01 39.98
C PRO A 167 1.20 10.74 40.80
N GLY A 168 2.18 9.83 40.86
CA GLY A 168 2.00 8.50 41.48
C GLY A 168 1.29 7.46 40.63
N GLY A 169 0.84 7.82 39.41
CA GLY A 169 0.22 6.90 38.46
C GLY A 169 1.20 5.86 37.93
N ARG A 170 0.71 4.63 37.74
CA ARG A 170 1.53 3.49 37.27
C ARG A 170 1.43 3.25 35.76
N TRP A 171 0.54 3.97 35.07
CA TRP A 171 0.32 3.86 33.62
C TRP A 171 -0.16 5.20 33.03
N ASP A 172 -0.04 5.34 31.70
CA ASP A 172 -0.57 6.46 30.95
C ASP A 172 -2.06 6.26 30.68
N ASN A 173 -2.89 7.26 31.00
CA ASN A 173 -4.31 7.22 30.72
C ASN A 173 -4.59 7.98 29.43
N LEU A 174 -5.31 7.36 28.49
CA LEU A 174 -5.87 8.09 27.35
C LEU A 174 -7.03 8.96 27.86
N VAL A 175 -6.81 10.27 27.93
CA VAL A 175 -7.78 11.24 28.45
C VAL A 175 -8.50 12.04 27.37
N GLY A 176 -8.07 11.90 26.11
CA GLY A 176 -8.74 12.53 24.98
C GLY A 176 -8.39 11.85 23.66
N PHE A 177 -9.36 11.86 22.74
CA PHE A 177 -9.21 11.37 21.38
C PHE A 177 -9.97 12.29 20.43
N VAL A 178 -9.35 12.66 19.31
CA VAL A 178 -10.02 13.34 18.20
C VAL A 178 -9.48 12.84 16.87
N ASN A 179 -10.36 12.71 15.89
CA ASN A 179 -10.00 12.46 14.50
C ASN A 179 -10.26 13.72 13.68
N LEU A 180 -9.23 14.20 12.96
CA LEU A 180 -9.27 15.35 12.08
C LEU A 180 -8.96 14.89 10.65
N GLY A 181 -9.92 14.96 9.74
CA GLY A 181 -9.74 14.73 8.31
C GLY A 181 -10.55 15.74 7.51
N ARG A 182 -10.31 15.84 6.20
CA ARG A 182 -11.23 16.54 5.30
C ARG A 182 -12.32 15.61 4.78
#